data_AF-A0A379AA83-F1
#
_entry.id   AF-A0A379AA83-F1
#
_cell.length_a   1.000
_cell.length_b   1.000
_cell.length_c   1.000
_cell.angle_alpha   90.00
_cell.angle_beta   90.00
_cell.angle_gamma   90.00
#
_symmetry.space_group_name_H-M   'P 1'
#
loop_
_entity.id
_entity.type
_entity.pdbx_description
1 polymer ?
#
loop_
_entity_poly.entity_id
_entity_poly.type
_entity_poly.pdbx_seq_one_letter_code
_entity_poly.pdbx_strand_id
1 'polypeptide(L)'
;MAANIDQIIVVSAILPELSLNIIDRYLVASETLDIEPLLVLNKTDLLDDKARAFVDKQMDIYRNIGYRVVMVSSRAKNGMDDLKAALTDRISIFAGQSGVGKSSLLNALLGFDKEEQVAILTNEVSDGSGLGQHTTTASRLYHFPDGGDVIDSPGVREFGLWHLEPEQITRGFVEFRAFLGDCKFRDCKHGSDPGCAIREAVEQGKINRSRFDNYHRILESMAQVKTRKNFPDGES
;
A
#
# COMPACT_ATOMS: atom_id res chain seq x y z
N MET A 1 6.75 9.61 -13.71
CA MET A 1 7.87 9.27 -12.81
C MET A 1 8.16 10.52 -11.99
N ALA A 2 8.20 10.38 -10.67
CA ALA A 2 8.46 11.46 -9.73
C ALA A 2 9.83 11.22 -9.08
N ALA A 3 10.60 12.29 -8.86
CA ALA A 3 11.90 12.27 -8.18
C ALA A 3 11.79 13.11 -6.90
N ASN A 4 12.66 12.87 -5.90
CA ASN A 4 12.65 13.55 -4.60
C ASN A 4 11.35 13.34 -3.80
N ILE A 5 10.88 12.10 -3.70
CA ILE A 5 9.75 11.73 -2.82
C ILE A 5 10.34 11.32 -1.47
N ASP A 6 9.89 11.96 -0.40
CA ASP A 6 10.30 11.62 0.98
C ASP A 6 9.47 10.46 1.54
N GLN A 7 8.19 10.38 1.16
CA GLN A 7 7.29 9.35 1.68
C GLN A 7 6.23 8.89 0.69
N ILE A 8 5.77 7.66 0.87
CA ILE A 8 4.65 7.07 0.14
C ILE A 8 3.47 6.81 1.07
N ILE A 9 2.33 7.41 0.73
CA ILE A 9 1.10 7.30 1.49
C ILE A 9 0.27 6.17 0.89
N VAL A 10 0.27 5.02 1.55
CA VAL A 10 -0.46 3.83 1.10
C VAL A 10 -1.89 3.92 1.62
N VAL A 11 -2.78 4.43 0.76
CA VAL A 11 -4.20 4.62 1.06
C VAL A 11 -4.97 3.34 0.78
N SER A 12 -5.61 2.80 1.82
CA SER A 12 -6.53 1.67 1.75
C SER A 12 -7.89 2.04 2.35
N ALA A 13 -8.91 1.23 2.10
CA ALA A 13 -10.24 1.41 2.69
C ALA A 13 -10.94 0.05 2.83
N ILE A 14 -11.96 -0.04 3.69
CA ILE A 14 -12.77 -1.25 3.84
C ILE A 14 -13.63 -1.54 2.60
N LEU A 15 -14.05 -0.49 1.90
CA LEU A 15 -14.79 -0.57 0.64
C LEU A 15 -13.98 0.07 -0.50
N PRO A 16 -13.83 -0.61 -1.66
CA PRO A 16 -14.52 -1.86 -2.03
C PRO A 16 -13.95 -3.15 -1.40
N GLU A 17 -12.67 -3.16 -1.02
CA GLU A 17 -12.03 -4.29 -0.32
C GLU A 17 -10.77 -3.80 0.40
N LEU A 18 -10.53 -4.28 1.62
CA LEU A 18 -9.25 -4.12 2.32
C LEU A 18 -8.28 -5.23 1.92
N SER A 19 -7.42 -4.97 0.93
CA SER A 19 -6.44 -5.95 0.46
C SER A 19 -5.08 -5.79 1.15
N LEU A 20 -4.78 -6.67 2.11
CA LEU A 20 -3.47 -6.72 2.79
C LEU A 20 -2.31 -7.02 1.82
N ASN A 21 -2.56 -7.84 0.80
CA ASN A 21 -1.56 -8.15 -0.24
C ASN A 21 -1.12 -6.88 -1.00
N ILE A 22 -2.03 -5.94 -1.26
CA ILE A 22 -1.66 -4.67 -1.91
C ILE A 22 -0.84 -3.80 -0.97
N ILE A 23 -1.21 -3.72 0.31
CA ILE A 23 -0.42 -3.01 1.33
C ILE A 23 1.00 -3.58 1.37
N ASP A 24 1.13 -4.90 1.48
CA ASP A 24 2.42 -5.58 1.56
C ASP A 24 3.31 -5.31 0.35
N ARG A 25 2.72 -5.23 -0.86
CA ARG A 25 3.48 -4.89 -2.08
C ARG A 25 4.01 -3.46 -2.07
N TYR A 26 3.20 -2.51 -1.60
CA TYR A 26 3.68 -1.14 -1.46
C TYR A 26 4.80 -1.05 -0.44
N LEU A 27 4.65 -1.70 0.72
CA LEU A 27 5.71 -1.74 1.72
C LEU A 27 7.01 -2.31 1.17
N VAL A 28 6.96 -3.42 0.42
CA VAL A 28 8.15 -3.98 -0.24
C VAL A 28 8.79 -3.00 -1.21
N ALA A 29 8.00 -2.28 -2.01
CA ALA A 29 8.53 -1.25 -2.90
C ALA A 29 9.14 -0.08 -2.14
N SER A 30 8.47 0.41 -1.09
CA SER A 30 8.95 1.47 -0.21
C SER A 30 10.32 1.15 0.37
N GLU A 31 10.46 -0.06 0.93
CA GLU A 31 11.70 -0.54 1.52
C GLU A 31 12.81 -0.73 0.48
N THR A 32 12.47 -1.04 -0.76
CA THR A 32 13.47 -1.17 -1.84
C THR A 32 13.94 0.18 -2.37
N LEU A 33 13.08 1.19 -2.29
CA LEU A 33 13.37 2.56 -2.73
C LEU A 33 13.93 3.44 -1.61
N ASP A 34 14.02 2.93 -0.38
CA ASP A 34 14.39 3.68 0.83
C ASP A 34 13.49 4.90 1.06
N ILE A 35 12.18 4.73 0.81
CA ILE A 35 11.14 5.76 0.99
C ILE A 35 10.26 5.35 2.17
N GLU A 36 10.03 6.25 3.12
CA GLU A 36 9.22 5.97 4.31
C GLU A 36 7.74 5.71 3.90
N PRO A 37 7.15 4.55 4.23
CA PRO A 37 5.72 4.33 4.01
C PRO A 37 4.88 4.83 5.19
N LEU A 38 3.78 5.51 4.88
CA LEU A 38 2.69 5.78 5.82
C LEU A 38 1.44 5.02 5.38
N LEU A 39 0.92 4.14 6.24
CA LEU A 39 -0.34 3.46 5.97
C LEU A 39 -1.50 4.36 6.40
N VAL A 40 -2.43 4.60 5.47
CA VAL A 40 -3.64 5.39 5.73
C VAL A 40 -4.85 4.54 5.43
N LEU A 41 -5.67 4.28 6.45
CA LEU A 41 -6.96 3.63 6.25
C LEU A 41 -8.07 4.68 6.24
N ASN A 42 -8.68 4.87 5.08
CA ASN A 42 -9.78 5.81 4.85
C ASN A 42 -11.15 5.15 5.04
N LYS A 43 -12.19 5.99 5.01
CA LYS A 43 -13.62 5.62 5.13
C LYS A 43 -13.96 4.92 6.45
N THR A 44 -13.28 5.32 7.52
CA THR A 44 -13.52 4.76 8.86
C THR A 44 -14.90 5.10 9.42
N ASP A 45 -15.59 6.08 8.83
CA ASP A 45 -17.00 6.39 9.09
C ASP A 45 -17.98 5.29 8.68
N LEU A 46 -17.54 4.34 7.85
CA LEU A 46 -18.36 3.21 7.39
C LEU A 46 -18.22 1.97 8.28
N LEU A 47 -17.39 2.02 9.32
CA LEU A 47 -17.12 0.89 10.20
C LEU A 47 -18.10 0.89 11.37
N ASP A 48 -18.84 -0.21 11.53
CA ASP A 48 -19.47 -0.52 12.82
C ASP A 48 -18.41 -1.00 13.84
N ASP A 49 -18.80 -1.16 15.10
CA ASP A 49 -17.86 -1.55 16.18
C ASP A 49 -17.13 -2.86 15.90
N LYS A 50 -17.80 -3.82 15.25
CA LYS A 50 -17.23 -5.13 14.94
C LYS A 50 -16.22 -5.03 13.79
N ALA A 51 -16.57 -4.30 12.73
CA ALA A 51 -15.70 -4.02 11.61
C ALA A 51 -14.49 -3.19 12.04
N ARG A 52 -14.70 -2.23 12.95
CA ARG A 52 -13.63 -1.41 13.54
C ARG A 52 -12.64 -2.28 14.30
N ALA A 53 -13.11 -3.14 15.21
CA ALA A 53 -12.23 -4.05 15.96
C ALA A 53 -11.48 -5.02 15.03
N PHE A 54 -12.14 -5.54 13.98
CA PHE A 54 -11.49 -6.39 12.98
C PHE A 54 -10.37 -5.65 12.25
N VAL A 55 -10.65 -4.44 11.77
CA VAL A 55 -9.71 -3.60 11.04
C VAL A 55 -8.53 -3.20 11.91
N ASP A 56 -8.77 -2.76 13.15
CA ASP A 56 -7.70 -2.36 14.07
C ASP A 56 -6.75 -3.54 14.33
N LYS A 57 -7.28 -4.76 14.50
CA LYS A 57 -6.46 -5.97 14.61
C LYS A 57 -5.61 -6.25 13.36
N GLN A 58 -6.11 -5.97 12.15
CA GLN A 58 -5.31 -6.11 10.93
C GLN A 58 -4.21 -5.03 10.87
N MET A 59 -4.53 -3.80 11.26
CA MET A 59 -3.58 -2.69 11.26
C MET A 59 -2.48 -2.86 12.32
N ASP A 60 -2.78 -3.51 13.44
CA ASP A 60 -1.80 -3.82 14.48
C ASP A 60 -0.68 -4.74 13.97
N ILE A 61 -0.92 -5.55 12.93
CA ILE A 61 0.13 -6.33 12.26
C ILE A 61 1.24 -5.40 11.78
N TYR A 62 0.87 -4.27 11.17
CA TYR A 62 1.81 -3.29 10.63
C TYR A 62 2.41 -2.40 11.71
N ARG A 63 1.62 -2.02 12.73
CA ARG A 63 2.15 -1.27 13.88
C ARG A 63 3.21 -2.06 14.63
N ASN A 64 3.00 -3.35 14.84
CA ASN A 64 3.92 -4.23 15.58
C ASN A 64 5.25 -4.44 14.87
N ILE A 65 5.30 -4.25 13.54
CA ILE A 65 6.54 -4.31 12.75
C ILE A 65 7.14 -2.93 12.48
N GLY A 66 6.63 -1.89 13.14
CA GLY A 66 7.23 -0.54 13.18
C GLY A 66 6.62 0.48 12.22
N TYR A 67 5.62 0.12 11.41
CA TYR A 67 5.00 1.07 10.50
C TYR A 67 3.99 1.98 11.20
N ARG A 68 3.95 3.24 10.77
CA ARG A 68 2.92 4.20 11.19
C ARG A 68 1.61 3.93 10.44
N VAL A 69 0.50 3.93 11.18
CA VAL A 69 -0.84 3.73 10.64
C VAL A 69 -1.76 4.85 11.12
N VAL A 70 -2.38 5.57 10.18
CA VAL A 70 -3.35 6.64 10.47
C VAL A 70 -4.72 6.22 9.96
N MET A 71 -5.73 6.36 10.82
CA MET A 71 -7.11 5.98 10.56
C MET A 71 -7.92 7.25 10.31
N VAL A 72 -8.47 7.41 9.11
CA VAL A 72 -9.09 8.67 8.68
C VAL A 72 -10.48 8.48 8.09
N SER A 73 -11.25 9.56 8.09
CA SER A 73 -12.43 9.70 7.27
C SER A 73 -12.43 11.09 6.65
N SER A 74 -12.25 11.17 5.33
CA SER A 74 -12.40 12.44 4.60
C SER A 74 -13.79 13.06 4.78
N ARG A 75 -14.85 12.24 4.89
CA ARG A 75 -16.24 12.68 5.03
C ARG A 75 -16.55 13.21 6.43
N ALA A 76 -16.20 12.44 7.46
CA ALA A 76 -16.42 12.83 8.85
C ALA A 76 -15.34 13.78 9.39
N LYS A 77 -14.26 13.99 8.62
CA LYS A 77 -13.06 14.77 8.98
C LYS A 77 -12.31 14.25 10.22
N ASN A 78 -12.53 12.99 10.58
CA ASN A 78 -11.84 12.32 11.68
C ASN A 78 -10.42 11.90 11.26
N GLY A 79 -9.44 12.10 12.16
CA GLY A 79 -8.03 11.71 11.95
C GLY A 79 -7.29 12.56 10.90
N MET A 80 -7.92 13.60 10.36
CA MET A 80 -7.33 14.45 9.33
C MET A 80 -6.17 15.29 9.85
N ASP A 81 -6.20 15.71 11.11
CA ASP A 81 -5.12 16.48 11.72
C ASP A 81 -3.84 15.64 11.89
N ASP A 82 -3.98 14.37 12.30
CA ASP A 82 -2.87 13.42 12.37
C ASP A 82 -2.25 13.17 10.99
N LEU A 83 -3.11 13.07 9.96
CA LEU A 83 -2.66 12.92 8.58
C LEU A 83 -1.94 14.18 8.09
N LYS A 84 -2.47 15.38 8.36
CA LYS A 84 -1.81 16.65 8.02
C LYS A 84 -0.44 16.76 8.66
N ALA A 85 -0.35 16.50 9.97
CA ALA A 85 0.91 16.54 10.70
C ALA A 85 1.95 15.55 10.15
N ALA A 86 1.51 14.40 9.62
CA ALA A 86 2.40 13.44 8.97
C ALA A 86 2.87 13.87 7.57
N LEU A 87 2.17 14.83 6.92
CA LEU A 87 2.47 15.32 5.57
C LEU A 87 3.26 16.63 5.56
N THR A 88 3.22 17.40 6.65
CA THR A 88 3.93 18.68 6.78
C THR A 88 5.41 18.53 6.45
N ASP A 89 5.93 19.48 5.66
CA ASP A 89 7.34 19.58 5.23
C ASP A 89 7.91 18.34 4.52
N ARG A 90 7.05 17.53 3.89
CA ARG A 90 7.44 16.33 3.14
C ARG A 90 6.83 16.30 1.74
N ILE A 91 7.56 15.75 0.78
CA ILE A 91 7.05 15.45 -0.56
C ILE A 91 6.47 14.03 -0.56
N SER A 92 5.17 13.93 -0.72
CA SER A 92 4.41 12.69 -0.54
C SER A 92 3.82 12.20 -1.85
N ILE A 93 3.77 10.89 -2.08
CA ILE A 93 2.99 10.31 -3.19
C ILE A 93 1.84 9.48 -2.62
N PHE A 94 0.62 9.73 -3.12
CA PHE A 94 -0.55 8.94 -2.72
C PHE A 94 -0.66 7.71 -3.61
N ALA A 95 -0.63 6.53 -3.01
CA ALA A 95 -0.69 5.26 -3.69
C ALA A 95 -1.79 4.37 -3.10
N GLY A 96 -2.39 3.50 -3.91
CA GLY A 96 -3.49 2.65 -3.47
C GLY A 96 -4.47 2.32 -4.59
N GLN A 97 -5.36 1.37 -4.34
CA GLN A 97 -6.34 0.91 -5.33
C GLN A 97 -7.32 2.01 -5.76
N SER A 98 -7.99 1.81 -6.89
CA SER A 98 -9.09 2.69 -7.29
C SER A 98 -10.24 2.61 -6.26
N GLY A 99 -10.92 3.72 -6.02
CA GLY A 99 -12.09 3.76 -5.12
C GLY A 99 -11.78 3.82 -3.63
N VAL A 100 -10.52 3.73 -3.18
CA VAL A 100 -10.14 3.87 -1.75
C VAL A 100 -10.28 5.31 -1.20
N GLY A 101 -10.50 6.29 -2.09
CA GLY A 101 -10.74 7.69 -1.72
C GLY A 101 -9.50 8.59 -1.67
N LYS A 102 -8.46 8.30 -2.48
CA LYS A 102 -7.27 9.17 -2.62
C LYS A 102 -7.64 10.61 -3.00
N SER A 103 -8.42 10.80 -4.07
CA SER A 103 -8.85 12.13 -4.53
C SER A 103 -9.71 12.85 -3.48
N SER A 104 -10.58 12.13 -2.76
CA SER A 104 -11.38 12.70 -1.67
C SER A 104 -10.51 13.18 -0.50
N LEU A 105 -9.47 12.42 -0.14
CA LEU A 105 -8.50 12.85 0.87
C LEU A 105 -7.70 14.08 0.40
N LEU A 106 -7.23 14.08 -0.85
CA LEU A 106 -6.51 15.22 -1.42
C LEU A 106 -7.38 16.49 -1.41
N ASN A 107 -8.63 16.41 -1.86
CA ASN A 107 -9.55 17.55 -1.83
C ASN A 107 -9.76 18.08 -0.39
N ALA A 108 -9.92 17.19 0.59
CA ALA A 108 -10.07 17.57 1.99
C ALA A 108 -8.80 18.20 2.59
N LEU A 109 -7.62 17.71 2.21
CA LEU A 109 -6.33 18.23 2.68
C LEU A 109 -5.97 19.58 2.03
N LEU A 110 -6.31 19.76 0.76
CA LEU A 110 -6.06 21.00 0.01
C LEU A 110 -7.12 22.09 0.27
N GLY A 111 -8.20 21.76 0.96
CA GLY A 111 -9.31 22.69 1.22
C GLY A 111 -10.22 22.92 0.02
N PHE A 112 -10.10 22.11 -1.04
CA PHE A 112 -10.95 22.19 -2.25
C PHE A 112 -12.38 21.70 -2.01
N ASP A 113 -12.68 21.13 -0.83
CA ASP A 113 -14.05 20.85 -0.40
C ASP A 113 -14.85 22.11 -0.03
N LYS A 114 -14.19 23.27 0.09
CA LYS A 114 -14.80 24.54 0.53
C LYS A 114 -15.00 25.57 -0.59
N GLU A 115 -14.38 25.40 -1.76
CA GLU A 115 -14.42 26.39 -2.86
C GLU A 115 -14.74 25.70 -4.19
N GLU A 116 -15.73 26.22 -4.94
CA GLU A 116 -16.21 25.73 -6.25
C GLU A 116 -15.18 25.83 -7.39
N GLN A 117 -13.90 26.08 -7.08
CA GLN A 117 -12.87 26.32 -8.08
C GLN A 117 -11.77 25.25 -7.98
N VAL A 118 -11.79 24.33 -8.93
CA VAL A 118 -10.79 23.27 -9.19
C VAL A 118 -10.80 22.12 -8.17
N ALA A 119 -11.95 21.49 -7.97
CA ALA A 119 -11.99 20.16 -7.36
C ALA A 119 -11.22 19.15 -8.24
N ILE A 120 -10.36 18.33 -7.63
CA ILE A 120 -9.89 17.11 -8.31
C ILE A 120 -11.13 16.26 -8.55
N LEU A 121 -11.39 15.89 -9.81
CA LEU A 121 -12.60 15.15 -10.21
C LEU A 121 -12.75 13.87 -9.39
N THR A 122 -13.70 13.88 -8.44
CA THR A 122 -14.16 12.72 -7.69
C THR A 122 -15.39 12.17 -8.40
N ASN A 123 -15.20 11.35 -9.43
CA ASN A 123 -16.35 10.61 -9.97
C ASN A 123 -16.79 9.60 -8.91
N GLU A 124 -17.99 9.80 -8.37
CA GLU A 124 -18.65 8.83 -7.51
C GLU A 124 -18.71 7.48 -8.23
N VAL A 125 -18.54 6.39 -7.48
CA VAL A 125 -18.60 5.03 -8.01
C VAL A 125 -20.01 4.83 -8.58
N SER A 126 -20.16 4.95 -9.89
CA SER A 126 -21.43 4.81 -10.58
C SER A 126 -22.01 3.42 -10.33
N ASP A 127 -23.21 3.37 -9.74
CA ASP A 127 -24.04 2.22 -9.37
C ASP A 127 -24.51 1.32 -10.55
N GLY A 128 -23.76 1.24 -11.66
CA GLY A 128 -24.23 0.60 -12.89
C GLY A 128 -23.28 -0.32 -13.64
N SER A 129 -21.99 -0.43 -13.31
CA SER A 129 -21.06 -1.20 -14.16
C SER A 129 -19.86 -1.89 -13.51
N GLY A 130 -19.65 -1.77 -12.18
CA GLY A 130 -18.56 -2.47 -11.47
C GLY A 130 -17.14 -2.15 -11.95
N LEU A 131 -16.97 -1.20 -12.86
CA LEU A 131 -15.70 -0.82 -13.47
C LEU A 131 -15.49 0.68 -13.24
N GLY A 132 -14.80 1.02 -12.15
CA GLY A 132 -14.44 2.40 -11.84
C GLY A 132 -13.69 3.05 -13.01
N GLN A 133 -14.24 4.15 -13.53
CA GLN A 133 -13.74 4.89 -14.67
C GLN A 133 -12.68 5.91 -14.21
N HIS A 134 -11.53 5.88 -14.90
CA HIS A 134 -10.33 6.64 -14.58
C HIS A 134 -10.52 8.14 -14.80
N THR A 135 -10.02 9.00 -13.90
CA THR A 135 -10.03 10.46 -14.14
C THR A 135 -8.69 11.19 -13.94
N THR A 136 -7.67 10.59 -13.30
CA THR A 136 -6.32 11.20 -13.25
C THR A 136 -5.38 10.52 -14.27
N THR A 137 -5.14 11.14 -15.43
CA THR A 137 -4.29 10.62 -16.53
C THR A 137 -2.84 11.12 -16.49
N ALA A 138 -2.51 12.11 -15.64
CA ALA A 138 -1.14 12.61 -15.44
C ALA A 138 -0.87 12.86 -13.96
N SER A 139 0.33 12.52 -13.49
CA SER A 139 0.76 12.88 -12.13
C SER A 139 0.78 14.39 -11.96
N ARG A 140 0.12 14.90 -10.93
CA ARG A 140 0.06 16.34 -10.62
C ARG A 140 0.65 16.59 -9.24
N LEU A 141 1.46 17.64 -9.13
CA LEU A 141 2.00 18.13 -7.86
C LEU A 141 1.07 19.20 -7.29
N TYR A 142 0.76 19.08 -6.01
CA TYR A 142 -0.01 20.05 -5.23
C TYR A 142 0.77 20.45 -3.98
N HIS A 143 0.57 21.68 -3.51
CA HIS A 143 1.17 22.21 -2.30
C HIS A 143 0.09 22.28 -1.20
N PHE A 144 0.36 21.73 -0.02
CA PHE A 144 -0.58 21.81 1.09
C PHE A 144 -0.55 23.21 1.73
N PRO A 145 -1.72 23.75 2.16
CA PRO A 145 -1.78 25.05 2.84
C PRO A 145 -0.92 25.12 4.11
N ASP A 146 -0.83 23.99 4.82
CA ASP A 146 -0.12 23.84 6.09
C ASP A 146 1.35 23.37 5.92
N GLY A 147 1.87 23.37 4.68
CA GLY A 147 3.23 22.92 4.35
C GLY A 147 3.31 21.47 3.86
N GLY A 148 4.30 21.18 3.01
CA GLY A 148 4.48 19.89 2.34
C GLY A 148 3.82 19.81 0.95
N ASP A 149 4.23 18.81 0.18
CA ASP A 149 3.80 18.63 -1.21
C ASP A 149 3.20 17.24 -1.42
N VAL A 150 2.30 17.13 -2.40
CA VAL A 150 1.73 15.84 -2.78
C VAL A 150 1.66 15.63 -4.27
N ILE A 151 2.08 14.44 -4.70
CA ILE A 151 1.95 13.95 -6.06
C ILE A 151 0.76 13.01 -6.12
N ASP A 152 -0.30 13.40 -6.84
CA ASP A 152 -1.43 12.50 -7.12
C ASP A 152 -1.00 11.49 -8.19
N SER A 153 -1.18 10.21 -7.90
CA SER A 153 -0.90 9.13 -8.83
C SER A 153 -2.19 8.43 -9.27
N PRO A 154 -2.30 7.99 -10.54
CA PRO A 154 -3.44 7.21 -10.98
C PRO A 154 -3.61 5.96 -10.10
N GLY A 155 -4.85 5.65 -9.72
CA GLY A 155 -5.13 4.42 -8.98
C GLY A 155 -4.69 3.19 -9.79
N VAL A 156 -3.79 2.39 -9.22
CA VAL A 156 -3.37 1.13 -9.83
C VAL A 156 -4.33 0.02 -9.43
N ARG A 157 -4.82 -0.75 -10.41
CA ARG A 157 -5.60 -1.98 -10.13
C ARG A 157 -4.67 -3.10 -9.67
N GLU A 158 -3.49 -3.19 -10.26
CA GLU A 158 -2.43 -4.11 -9.89
C GLU A 158 -1.11 -3.34 -9.74
N PHE A 159 -0.50 -3.40 -8.55
CA PHE A 159 0.84 -2.91 -8.31
C PHE A 159 1.80 -4.09 -8.43
N GLY A 160 2.54 -4.15 -9.53
CA GLY A 160 3.44 -5.28 -9.78
C GLY A 160 4.88 -4.95 -9.40
N LEU A 161 5.53 -5.96 -8.82
CA LEU A 161 6.91 -5.91 -8.37
C LEU A 161 7.85 -6.69 -9.30
N TRP A 162 7.45 -6.93 -10.56
CA TRP A 162 8.16 -7.81 -11.51
C TRP A 162 9.60 -7.40 -11.83
N HIS A 163 9.98 -6.16 -11.50
CA HIS A 163 11.32 -5.62 -11.70
C HIS A 163 12.26 -5.93 -10.52
N LEU A 164 11.74 -6.49 -9.43
CA LEU A 164 12.52 -6.87 -8.26
C LEU A 164 12.95 -8.34 -8.38
N GLU A 165 14.09 -8.66 -7.80
CA GLU A 165 14.51 -10.04 -7.59
C GLU A 165 13.93 -10.60 -6.28
N PRO A 166 13.76 -11.94 -6.15
CA PRO A 166 13.18 -12.57 -4.97
C PRO A 166 13.83 -12.13 -3.66
N GLU A 167 15.15 -11.95 -3.64
CA GLU A 167 15.91 -11.53 -2.47
C GLU A 167 15.56 -10.10 -2.04
N GLN A 168 15.24 -9.22 -2.98
CA GLN A 168 14.75 -7.86 -2.68
C GLN A 168 13.35 -7.92 -2.07
N ILE A 169 12.47 -8.79 -2.57
CA ILE A 169 11.16 -9.04 -1.97
C ILE A 169 11.32 -9.52 -0.53
N THR A 170 12.17 -10.52 -0.28
CA THR A 170 12.41 -11.06 1.07
C THR A 170 12.90 -9.97 2.03
N ARG A 171 13.83 -9.12 1.59
CA ARG A 171 14.33 -7.99 2.40
C ARG A 171 13.29 -6.87 2.60
N GLY A 172 12.31 -6.75 1.71
CA GLY A 172 11.20 -5.80 1.82
C GLY A 172 10.21 -6.15 2.94
N PHE A 173 10.19 -7.40 3.41
CA PHE A 173 9.52 -7.75 4.66
C PHE A 173 10.46 -7.45 5.83
N VAL A 174 10.31 -6.27 6.43
CA VAL A 174 11.20 -5.75 7.48
C VAL A 174 11.38 -6.72 8.64
N GLU A 175 10.33 -7.42 9.03
CA GLU A 175 10.31 -8.39 10.12
C GLU A 175 11.06 -9.69 9.78
N PHE A 176 11.36 -9.95 8.50
CA PHE A 176 12.15 -11.13 8.10
C PHE A 176 13.64 -10.90 8.32
N ARG A 177 14.09 -9.64 8.29
CA ARG A 177 15.52 -9.26 8.28
C ARG A 177 16.30 -9.88 9.44
N ALA A 178 15.67 -10.01 10.61
CA ALA A 178 16.25 -10.58 11.82
C ALA A 178 16.50 -12.10 11.75
N PHE A 179 15.94 -12.79 10.75
CA PHE A 179 16.05 -14.25 10.58
C PHE A 179 16.79 -14.65 9.30
N LEU A 180 17.23 -13.66 8.50
CA LEU A 180 17.96 -13.91 7.27
C LEU A 180 19.37 -14.40 7.59
N GLY A 181 19.75 -15.54 6.99
CA GLY A 181 21.03 -16.21 7.24
C GLY A 181 20.98 -17.32 8.28
N ASP A 182 19.91 -17.39 9.08
CA ASP A 182 19.75 -18.41 10.14
C ASP A 182 19.07 -19.69 9.65
N CYS A 183 18.68 -19.76 8.38
CA CYS A 183 18.15 -20.97 7.79
C CYS A 183 19.23 -22.05 7.67
N LYS A 184 18.83 -23.31 7.81
CA LYS A 184 19.72 -24.48 7.65
C LYS A 184 20.44 -24.49 6.29
N PHE A 185 19.76 -24.03 5.24
CA PHE A 185 20.29 -23.96 3.87
C PHE A 185 20.48 -22.50 3.45
N ARG A 186 21.60 -22.21 2.77
CA ARG A 186 21.94 -20.85 2.31
C ARG A 186 21.03 -20.35 1.19
N ASP A 187 20.49 -21.26 0.38
CA ASP A 187 19.61 -21.02 -0.77
C ASP A 187 18.13 -21.31 -0.46
N CYS A 188 17.77 -21.34 0.83
CA CYS A 188 16.42 -21.57 1.31
C CYS A 188 15.41 -20.66 0.57
N LYS A 189 14.32 -21.24 0.06
CA LYS A 189 13.24 -20.50 -0.61
C LYS A 189 12.15 -20.08 0.36
N HIS A 190 12.34 -20.40 1.63
CA HIS A 190 11.48 -20.07 2.76
C HIS A 190 10.05 -20.65 2.65
N GLY A 191 9.81 -21.58 1.72
CA GLY A 191 8.51 -22.25 1.56
C GLY A 191 8.47 -23.54 2.39
N SER A 192 8.62 -24.67 1.71
CA SER A 192 8.62 -26.00 2.33
C SER A 192 10.00 -26.47 2.81
N ASP A 193 11.04 -25.67 2.64
CA ASP A 193 12.42 -26.04 2.99
C ASP A 193 12.57 -26.48 4.48
N PRO A 194 13.24 -27.59 4.79
CA PRO A 194 13.50 -28.00 6.17
C PRO A 194 14.46 -27.05 6.90
N GLY A 195 14.17 -26.69 8.16
CA GLY A 195 15.01 -25.81 8.96
C GLY A 195 15.02 -24.35 8.48
N CYS A 196 13.88 -23.85 8.01
CA CYS A 196 13.70 -22.45 7.63
C CYS A 196 13.40 -21.60 8.88
N ALA A 197 14.33 -20.71 9.26
CA ALA A 197 14.18 -19.83 10.42
C ALA A 197 12.97 -18.89 10.30
N ILE A 198 12.64 -18.40 9.10
CA ILE A 198 11.45 -17.57 8.86
C ILE A 198 10.17 -18.37 9.15
N ARG A 199 10.09 -19.61 8.68
CA ARG A 199 8.89 -20.44 8.91
C ARG A 199 8.74 -20.80 10.38
N GLU A 200 9.84 -21.12 11.06
CA GLU A 200 9.85 -21.35 12.51
C GLU A 200 9.41 -20.09 13.29
N ALA A 201 9.84 -18.90 12.85
CA ALA A 201 9.40 -17.64 13.44
C ALA A 201 7.89 -17.38 13.23
N VAL A 202 7.32 -17.81 12.10
CA VAL A 202 5.85 -17.80 11.88
C VAL A 202 5.15 -18.76 12.84
N GLU A 203 5.66 -19.98 13.00
CA GLU A 203 5.09 -20.99 13.92
C GLU A 203 5.15 -20.52 15.39
N GLN A 204 6.18 -19.74 15.74
CA GLN A 204 6.34 -19.13 17.07
C GLN A 204 5.53 -17.83 17.25
N GLY A 205 4.83 -17.35 16.21
CA GLY A 205 4.05 -16.11 16.27
C GLY A 205 4.86 -14.82 16.25
N LYS A 206 6.17 -14.88 15.98
CA LYS A 206 7.05 -13.70 15.82
C LYS A 206 6.82 -12.99 14.50
N ILE A 207 6.44 -13.74 13.48
CA ILE A 207 6.01 -13.23 12.17
C ILE A 207 4.53 -13.55 12.01
N ASN A 208 3.73 -12.57 11.63
CA ASN A 208 2.31 -12.81 11.40
C ASN A 208 2.11 -13.73 10.18
N ARG A 209 1.23 -14.73 10.32
CA ARG A 209 0.97 -15.71 9.25
C ARG A 209 0.50 -15.06 7.95
N SER A 210 -0.35 -14.02 8.02
CA SER A 210 -0.86 -13.36 6.81
C SER A 210 0.26 -12.70 5.98
N ARG A 211 1.26 -12.13 6.65
CA ARG A 211 2.44 -11.53 6.02
C ARG A 211 3.28 -12.58 5.30
N PHE A 212 3.50 -13.72 5.93
CA PHE A 212 4.20 -14.86 5.32
C PHE A 212 3.44 -15.45 4.12
N ASP A 213 2.13 -15.61 4.22
CA ASP A 213 1.30 -16.09 3.11
C ASP A 213 1.32 -15.09 1.94
N ASN A 214 1.27 -13.78 2.22
CA ASN A 214 1.36 -12.74 1.18
C ASN A 214 2.75 -12.66 0.55
N TYR A 215 3.84 -12.86 1.31
CA TYR A 215 5.18 -12.98 0.76
C TYR A 215 5.25 -14.04 -0.35
N HIS A 216 4.72 -15.23 -0.10
CA HIS A 216 4.67 -16.29 -1.12
C HIS A 216 3.76 -15.94 -2.29
N ARG A 217 2.58 -15.37 -2.05
CA ARG A 217 1.69 -14.90 -3.12
C ARG A 217 2.35 -13.86 -4.03
N ILE A 218 3.15 -12.96 -3.46
CA ILE A 218 3.91 -11.96 -4.23
C ILE A 218 4.93 -12.68 -5.12
N LEU A 219 5.74 -13.59 -4.57
CA LEU A 219 6.73 -14.35 -5.34
C LEU A 219 6.09 -15.18 -6.47
N GLU A 220 4.99 -15.88 -6.19
CA GLU A 220 4.25 -16.66 -7.18
C GLU A 220 3.73 -15.78 -8.32
N SER A 221 3.15 -14.61 -8.00
CA SER A 221 2.66 -13.68 -9.00
C SER A 221 3.76 -13.16 -9.92
N MET A 222 4.99 -13.00 -9.40
CA MET A 222 6.13 -12.55 -10.19
C MET A 222 6.61 -13.62 -11.16
N ALA A 223 6.59 -14.89 -10.75
CA ALA A 223 6.91 -16.01 -11.62
C ALA A 223 5.93 -16.13 -12.80
N GLN A 224 4.63 -15.96 -12.55
CA GLN A 224 3.61 -16.02 -13.61
C GLN A 224 3.77 -14.90 -14.65
N VAL A 225 4.17 -13.69 -14.23
CA VAL A 225 4.41 -12.56 -15.15
C VAL A 225 5.68 -12.78 -15.99
N LYS A 226 6.76 -13.34 -15.42
CA LYS A 226 7.97 -13.70 -16.17
C LYS A 226 7.66 -14.74 -17.27
N THR A 227 6.82 -15.73 -16.99
CA THR A 227 6.42 -16.75 -17.98
C THR A 227 5.63 -16.17 -19.14
N ARG A 228 4.74 -15.18 -18.90
CA ARG A 228 3.96 -14.52 -19.97
C ARG A 228 4.81 -13.59 -20.85
N LYS A 229 5.84 -12.95 -20.29
CA LYS A 229 6.76 -12.09 -21.07
C LYS A 229 7.77 -12.87 -21.92
N ASN A 230 7.97 -14.16 -21.65
CA ASN A 230 8.85 -15.04 -22.44
C ASN A 230 8.20 -15.62 -23.71
N PHE A 231 6.97 -15.21 -24.04
CA PHE A 231 6.36 -15.45 -25.36
C PHE A 231 5.97 -14.12 -26.01
N PRO A 232 6.87 -13.54 -26.81
CA PRO A 232 6.47 -13.01 -28.10
C PRO A 232 7.50 -13.38 -29.19
N ASP A 233 7.05 -14.24 -30.11
CA ASP A 233 7.47 -14.38 -31.52
C ASP A 233 7.27 -15.85 -31.93
N GLY A 234 6.06 -16.12 -32.40
CA GLY A 234 5.65 -17.44 -32.84
C GLY A 234 4.31 -17.38 -33.53
N GLU A 235 4.17 -16.49 -34.51
CA GLU A 235 3.20 -16.67 -35.59
C GLU A 235 3.96 -16.72 -36.91
N SER A 236 3.60 -17.73 -37.70
CA SER A 236 4.27 -18.23 -38.90
C SER A 236 3.97 -17.40 -40.13
#